data_AF-A0A349PUT3-F1
#
_entry.id   AF-A0A349PUT3-F1
#
_cell.length_a   1.000
_cell.length_b   1.000
_cell.length_c   1.000
_cell.angle_alpha   90.00
_cell.angle_beta   90.00
_cell.angle_gamma   90.00
#
_symmetry.space_group_name_H-M   'P 1'
#
loop_
_entity.id
_entity.type
_entity.pdbx_description
1 polymer ?
#
loop_
_entity_poly.entity_id
_entity_poly.type
_entity_poly.pdbx_seq_one_letter_code
_entity_poly.pdbx_strand_id
1 'polypeptide(L)'
;MPRFARCVFAIFLAVSCLSSSLTCQAAAPETAAAAFILMEAGSGRVLASRNETQERSIASTTKIMTCLVALEHSELTEKVTVKREHLREGSSMYLFEGETLTMEELLYGL
;
A
#
# COMPACT_ATOMS: atom_id res chain seq x y z
N MET A 1 -0.36 60.46 -2.83
CA MET A 1 -0.39 59.53 -1.68
C MET A 1 0.92 59.62 -0.90
N PRO A 2 0.89 59.71 0.44
CA PRO A 2 2.09 59.90 1.25
C PRO A 2 3.05 58.71 1.08
N ARG A 3 4.36 58.99 0.98
CA ARG A 3 5.42 57.97 0.81
C ARG A 3 5.33 56.85 1.85
N PHE A 4 4.90 57.19 3.06
CA PHE A 4 4.63 56.26 4.16
C PHE A 4 3.58 55.19 3.82
N ALA A 5 2.45 55.58 3.22
CA ALA A 5 1.39 54.64 2.85
C ALA A 5 1.82 53.65 1.76
N ARG A 6 2.74 54.06 0.87
CA ARG A 6 3.31 53.19 -0.17
C ARG A 6 4.26 52.15 0.43
N CYS A 7 5.06 52.52 1.42
CA CYS A 7 5.93 51.58 2.13
C CYS A 7 5.14 50.55 2.93
N VAL A 8 4.11 50.98 3.67
CA VAL A 8 3.24 50.08 4.44
C VAL A 8 2.52 49.11 3.52
N PHE A 9 1.98 49.59 2.40
CA PHE A 9 1.32 48.75 1.40
C PHE A 9 2.29 47.75 0.76
N ALA A 10 3.52 48.16 0.43
CA ALA A 10 4.53 47.27 -0.14
C ALA A 10 4.98 46.17 0.85
N ILE A 11 5.13 46.51 2.13
CA ILE A 11 5.47 45.55 3.18
C ILE A 11 4.31 44.55 3.38
N PHE A 12 3.06 45.04 3.39
CA PHE A 12 1.87 44.18 3.49
C PHE A 12 1.79 43.21 2.29
N LEU A 13 2.02 43.70 1.07
CA LEU A 13 2.04 42.86 -0.13
C LEU A 13 3.14 41.79 -0.06
N ALA A 14 4.34 42.16 0.37
CA ALA A 14 5.47 41.24 0.52
C ALA A 14 5.18 40.16 1.58
N VAL A 15 4.66 40.53 2.75
CA VAL A 15 4.28 39.56 3.80
C VAL A 15 3.17 38.61 3.32
N SER A 16 2.20 39.12 2.57
CA SER A 16 1.14 38.29 1.96
C SER A 16 1.69 37.29 0.93
N CYS A 17 2.69 37.69 0.14
CA CYS A 17 3.37 36.80 -0.82
C CYS A 17 4.26 35.75 -0.13
N LEU A 18 4.91 36.10 0.99
CA LEU A 18 5.70 35.13 1.78
C LEU A 18 4.81 34.13 2.53
N SER A 19 3.58 34.52 2.88
CA SER A 19 2.61 33.65 3.58
C SER A 19 1.88 32.70 2.62
N SER A 20 1.90 32.97 1.32
CA SER A 20 1.36 32.07 0.30
C SER A 20 2.37 30.97 -0.02
N SER A 21 2.55 30.08 0.96
CA SER A 21 3.11 28.76 0.72
C SER A 21 2.12 28.00 -0.17
N LEU A 22 2.22 28.20 -1.48
CA LEU A 22 1.62 27.29 -2.45
C LEU A 22 2.34 25.96 -2.27
N THR A 23 1.80 25.11 -1.41
CA THR A 23 2.15 23.70 -1.41
C THR A 23 1.79 23.17 -2.78
N CYS A 24 2.82 23.01 -3.63
CA CYS A 24 2.72 22.26 -4.88
C CYS A 24 2.54 20.79 -4.50
N GLN A 25 1.31 20.44 -4.12
CA GLN A 25 0.94 19.06 -3.92
C GLN A 25 0.63 18.49 -5.29
N ALA A 26 1.39 17.48 -5.70
CA ALA A 26 1.09 16.75 -6.92
C ALA A 26 -0.35 16.22 -6.84
N ALA A 27 -1.08 16.30 -7.95
CA ALA A 27 -2.40 15.70 -8.04
C ALA A 27 -2.30 14.20 -7.70
N ALA A 28 -3.31 13.69 -6.99
CA ALA A 28 -3.42 12.26 -6.75
C ALA A 28 -3.48 11.51 -8.10
N PRO A 29 -2.90 10.30 -8.20
CA PRO A 29 -2.99 9.51 -9.42
C PRO A 29 -4.46 9.22 -9.74
N GLU A 30 -4.83 9.39 -11.01
CA GLU A 30 -6.14 8.95 -11.47
C GLU A 30 -6.19 7.43 -11.54
N THR A 31 -7.24 6.84 -10.98
CA THR A 31 -7.41 5.40 -10.90
C THR A 31 -8.90 5.05 -10.85
N ALA A 32 -9.27 3.93 -11.47
CA ALA A 32 -10.62 3.36 -11.42
C ALA A 32 -10.92 2.61 -10.11
N ALA A 33 -9.94 2.43 -9.22
CA ALA A 33 -10.12 1.65 -8.00
C ALA A 33 -11.14 2.29 -7.04
N ALA A 34 -12.15 1.54 -6.58
CA ALA A 34 -13.16 2.10 -5.66
C ALA A 34 -12.57 2.56 -4.32
N ALA A 35 -11.46 1.95 -3.89
CA ALA A 35 -10.63 2.38 -2.77
C ALA A 35 -9.14 2.22 -3.11
N PHE A 36 -8.29 3.14 -2.65
CA PHE A 36 -6.83 3.03 -2.79
C PHE A 36 -6.11 3.82 -1.69
N ILE A 37 -4.84 3.45 -1.45
CA ILE A 37 -3.90 4.18 -0.63
C ILE A 37 -2.52 4.16 -1.29
N LEU A 38 -1.85 5.30 -1.31
CA LEU A 38 -0.45 5.45 -1.69
C LEU A 38 0.31 5.95 -0.46
N MET A 39 1.29 5.18 -0.02
CA MET A 39 2.01 5.42 1.23
C MET A 39 3.51 5.36 1.01
N GLU A 40 4.25 6.25 1.68
CA GLU A 40 5.69 6.14 1.83
C GLU A 40 6.02 5.03 2.83
N ALA A 41 6.59 3.92 2.35
CA ALA A 41 6.79 2.71 3.15
C ALA A 41 7.63 2.92 4.42
N GLY A 42 8.65 3.80 4.37
CA GLY A 42 9.54 4.03 5.52
C GLY A 42 8.92 4.84 6.65
N SER A 43 8.13 5.87 6.32
CA SER A 43 7.53 6.78 7.32
C SER A 43 6.08 6.44 7.64
N GLY A 44 5.42 5.63 6.82
CA GLY A 44 3.97 5.41 6.87
C GLY A 44 3.15 6.61 6.40
N ARG A 45 3.79 7.67 5.89
CA ARG A 45 3.09 8.88 5.44
C ARG A 45 2.20 8.56 4.24
N VAL A 46 0.91 8.81 4.38
CA VAL A 46 -0.05 8.73 3.27
C VAL A 46 0.16 9.92 2.34
N LEU A 47 0.42 9.62 1.06
CA LEU A 47 0.66 10.61 0.01
C LEU A 47 -0.64 10.94 -0.74
N ALA A 48 -1.49 9.92 -0.92
CA ALA A 48 -2.82 10.06 -1.51
C ALA A 48 -3.70 8.87 -1.10
N SER A 49 -5.00 9.07 -0.95
CA SER A 49 -5.94 7.99 -0.67
C SER A 49 -7.35 8.31 -1.17
N ARG A 50 -8.18 7.26 -1.26
CA ARG A 50 -9.63 7.35 -1.43
C ARG A 50 -10.25 6.14 -0.75
N ASN A 51 -11.18 6.36 0.18
CA ASN A 51 -11.90 5.29 0.90
C ASN A 51 -10.95 4.23 1.53
N GLU A 52 -9.77 4.61 1.99
CA GLU A 52 -8.73 3.68 2.43
C GLU A 52 -9.09 2.88 3.69
N THR A 53 -10.03 3.37 4.50
CA THR A 53 -10.54 2.70 5.70
C THR A 53 -11.87 1.98 5.46
N GLN A 54 -12.42 2.05 4.24
CA GLN A 54 -13.67 1.36 3.92
C GLN A 54 -13.43 -0.15 3.83
N GLU A 55 -14.21 -0.92 4.59
CA GLU A 55 -14.18 -2.38 4.50
C GLU A 55 -14.64 -2.87 3.12
N ARG A 56 -13.86 -3.78 2.52
CA ARG A 56 -14.11 -4.35 1.20
C ARG A 56 -13.57 -5.77 1.12
N SER A 57 -14.13 -6.59 0.24
CA SER A 57 -13.53 -7.86 -0.14
C SER A 57 -12.19 -7.62 -0.84
N ILE A 58 -11.14 -8.28 -0.35
CA ILE A 58 -9.75 -8.04 -0.79
C ILE A 58 -9.20 -9.12 -1.72
N ALA A 59 -9.99 -10.17 -2.01
CA ALA A 59 -9.62 -11.29 -2.86
C ALA A 59 -8.23 -11.88 -2.50
N SER A 60 -7.41 -12.20 -3.50
CA SER A 60 -6.11 -12.85 -3.29
C SER A 60 -5.08 -12.01 -2.52
N THR A 61 -5.29 -10.71 -2.29
CA THR A 61 -4.38 -9.94 -1.41
C THR A 61 -4.40 -10.45 0.04
N THR A 62 -5.45 -11.21 0.43
CA THR A 62 -5.50 -12.01 1.67
C THR A 62 -4.23 -12.85 1.88
N LYS A 63 -3.61 -13.34 0.80
CA LYS A 63 -2.42 -14.20 0.82
C LYS A 63 -1.20 -13.53 1.44
N ILE A 64 -1.15 -12.18 1.49
CA ILE A 64 -0.07 -11.46 2.19
C ILE A 64 -0.06 -11.83 3.68
N MET A 65 -1.24 -11.90 4.32
CA MET A 65 -1.33 -12.31 5.73
C MET A 65 -0.99 -13.80 5.91
N THR A 66 -1.41 -14.67 4.99
CA THR A 66 -1.04 -16.09 5.01
C THR A 66 0.48 -16.27 4.92
N CYS A 67 1.15 -15.53 4.03
CA CYS A 67 2.60 -15.55 3.89
C CYS A 67 3.29 -15.07 5.18
N LEU A 68 2.84 -13.96 5.76
CA LEU A 68 3.40 -13.44 7.01
C LEU A 68 3.30 -14.47 8.15
N VAL A 69 2.12 -15.06 8.36
CA VAL A 69 1.91 -16.08 9.41
C VAL A 69 2.80 -17.30 9.17
N ALA A 70 2.94 -17.75 7.92
CA ALA A 70 3.83 -18.86 7.59
C ALA A 70 5.30 -18.52 7.89
N LEU A 71 5.78 -17.33 7.51
CA LEU A 71 7.15 -16.89 7.78
C LEU A 71 7.46 -16.76 9.28
N GLU A 72 6.46 -16.42 10.10
CA GLU A 72 6.62 -16.30 11.56
C GLU A 72 6.57 -17.66 12.29
N HIS A 73 5.99 -18.68 11.68
CA HIS A 73 5.65 -19.94 12.35
C HIS A 73 6.16 -21.21 11.66
N SER A 74 6.87 -21.10 10.55
CA SER A 74 7.47 -22.24 9.84
C SER A 74 8.90 -21.91 9.40
N GLU A 75 9.73 -22.93 9.26
CA GLU A 75 11.03 -22.79 8.64
C GLU A 75 10.88 -22.90 7.12
N LEU A 76 11.57 -22.05 6.35
CA LEU A 76 11.50 -22.09 4.88
C LEU A 76 11.87 -23.45 4.29
N THR A 77 12.74 -24.20 4.96
CA THR A 77 13.18 -25.55 4.57
C THR A 77 12.25 -26.67 5.03
N GLU A 78 11.24 -26.36 5.85
CA GLU A 78 10.27 -27.34 6.35
C GLU A 78 9.57 -28.02 5.17
N LYS A 79 9.42 -29.35 5.26
CA LYS A 79 8.81 -30.15 4.20
C LYS A 79 7.32 -30.33 4.48
N VAL A 80 6.51 -29.95 3.50
CA VAL A 80 5.05 -30.12 3.54
C VAL A 80 4.63 -31.11 2.47
N THR A 81 3.99 -32.19 2.90
CA THR A 81 3.34 -33.13 1.99
C THR A 81 1.91 -32.69 1.71
N VAL A 82 1.60 -32.52 0.43
CA VAL A 82 0.28 -32.14 -0.06
C VAL A 82 -0.71 -33.28 0.19
N LYS A 83 -1.81 -32.97 0.87
CA LYS A 83 -2.93 -33.88 1.10
C LYS A 83 -4.08 -33.53 0.17
N ARG A 84 -4.98 -34.49 -0.09
CA ARG A 84 -6.24 -34.28 -0.81
C ARG A 84 -6.99 -33.03 -0.33
N GLU A 85 -7.01 -32.82 0.98
CA GLU A 85 -7.70 -31.70 1.65
C GLU A 85 -7.03 -30.34 1.46
N HIS A 86 -5.83 -30.25 0.88
CA HIS A 86 -5.17 -28.98 0.55
C HIS A 86 -5.55 -28.48 -0.85
N LEU A 87 -6.08 -29.35 -1.71
CA LEU A 87 -6.44 -29.01 -3.09
C LEU A 87 -7.69 -28.11 -3.11
N ARG A 88 -7.63 -27.01 -3.87
CA ARG A 88 -8.69 -25.99 -3.95
C ARG A 88 -8.94 -25.58 -5.40
N GLU A 89 -10.15 -25.09 -5.68
CA GLU A 89 -10.51 -24.48 -6.95
C GLU A 89 -9.97 -23.04 -7.07
N GLY A 90 -9.88 -22.52 -8.30
CA GLY A 90 -9.38 -21.18 -8.60
C GLY A 90 -7.93 -21.17 -9.12
N SER A 91 -7.22 -20.06 -8.92
CA SER A 91 -5.79 -19.97 -9.24
C SER A 91 -5.00 -20.99 -8.44
N SER A 92 -4.15 -21.76 -9.12
CA SER A 92 -3.45 -22.90 -8.53
C SER A 92 -2.05 -23.03 -9.13
N MET A 93 -1.13 -23.54 -8.32
CA MET A 93 0.19 -24.01 -8.77
C MET A 93 0.18 -25.47 -9.24
N TYR A 94 -1.01 -26.08 -9.34
CA TYR A 94 -1.25 -27.44 -9.84
C TYR A 94 -0.61 -28.56 -9.03
N LEU A 95 -0.65 -28.44 -7.69
CA LEU A 95 -0.15 -29.45 -6.76
C LEU A 95 -0.81 -30.82 -6.94
N PHE A 96 -0.05 -31.88 -6.71
CA PHE A 96 -0.54 -33.26 -6.68
C PHE A 96 -0.56 -33.82 -5.25
N GLU A 97 -1.54 -34.68 -4.96
CA GLU A 97 -1.58 -35.39 -3.68
C GLU A 97 -0.34 -36.28 -3.50
N GLY A 98 0.29 -36.21 -2.32
CA GLY A 98 1.53 -36.92 -2.01
C GLY A 98 2.80 -36.18 -2.41
N GLU A 99 2.69 -35.10 -3.20
CA GLU A 99 3.84 -34.24 -3.51
C GLU A 99 4.39 -33.59 -2.23
N THR A 100 5.72 -33.48 -2.13
CA THR A 100 6.37 -32.89 -0.95
C THR A 100 7.27 -31.75 -1.38
N LEU A 101 6.92 -30.54 -0.94
CA LEU A 101 7.63 -29.30 -1.26
C LEU A 101 8.21 -28.68 0.02
N THR A 102 9.16 -27.77 -0.10
CA THR A 102 9.54 -26.87 1.00
C THR A 102 8.45 -25.82 1.23
N MET A 103 8.39 -25.27 2.45
CA MET A 103 7.57 -24.10 2.73
C MET A 103 7.90 -22.94 1.81
N GLU A 104 9.17 -22.72 1.49
CA GLU A 104 9.59 -21.72 0.51
C GLU A 104 8.93 -21.92 -0.87
N GLU A 105 8.99 -23.13 -1.43
CA GLU A 105 8.37 -23.46 -2.72
C GLU A 105 6.86 -23.18 -2.73
N LEU A 106 6.17 -23.51 -1.64
CA LEU A 106 4.75 -23.22 -1.46
C LEU A 106 4.47 -21.72 -1.39
N LEU A 107 5.31 -20.95 -0.68
CA LEU A 107 5.16 -19.50 -0.54
C LEU A 107 5.42 -18.75 -1.85
N TYR A 108 6.32 -19.25 -2.70
CA TYR A 108 6.51 -18.71 -4.06
C TYR A 108 5.31 -19.00 -4.98
N GLY A 109 4.61 -20.12 -4.77
CA GLY A 109 3.41 -20.49 -5.53
C GLY A 109 2.11 -19.88 -5.00
N LEU A 110 2.14 -19.22 -3.84
CA LEU A 110 0.97 -18.75 -3.10
C LEU A 110 0.18 -17.67 -3.83
#